data_AF-A0A2W7BG91-F1
#
_entry.id   AF-A0A2W7BG91-F1
#
_cell.length_a   1.000
_cell.length_b   1.000
_cell.length_c   1.000
_cell.angle_alpha   90.00
_cell.angle_beta   90.00
_cell.angle_gamma   90.00
#
_symmetry.space_group_name_H-M   'P 1'
#
loop_
_entity.id
_entity.type
_entity.pdbx_description
1 polymer ?
#
loop_
_entity_poly.entity_id
_entity_poly.type
_entity_poly.pdbx_seq_one_letter_code
_entity_poly.pdbx_strand_id
1 'polypeptide(L)'
;MQKILILAANPKDTSRLRLDQELRGIEEGLRRAQHRDEFAFAQRLAVRPRDIQRAMLEETPQIVHFSGHGEGAEGLVFEDETGQAKLVSGAALANLFALFADPVEPNPVHCVVLNGCYSAVQAEEIAEHVPYVVGMTKAVGDTAAIEFAVGFYDALGAGRTVEFAFKLGCAAINLAGKPESATPVLINKQAPPA
;
A
#
# COMPACT_ATOMS: atom_id res chain seq x y z
N MET A 1 17.58 -8.35 3.62
CA MET A 1 16.27 -8.37 4.30
C MET A 1 15.49 -7.18 3.79
N GLN A 2 14.33 -7.44 3.19
CA GLN A 2 13.45 -6.46 2.57
C GLN A 2 12.49 -5.93 3.62
N LYS A 3 12.40 -4.61 3.78
CA LYS A 3 11.52 -3.98 4.77
C LYS A 3 10.24 -3.50 4.12
N ILE A 4 9.13 -3.87 4.76
CA ILE A 4 7.77 -3.45 4.46
C ILE A 4 7.37 -2.41 5.50
N LEU A 5 6.98 -1.22 5.03
CA LEU A 5 6.40 -0.18 5.87
C LEU A 5 4.91 -0.04 5.60
N ILE A 6 4.08 -0.31 6.61
CA ILE A 6 2.64 -0.04 6.55
C ILE A 6 2.34 1.32 7.20
N LEU A 7 1.64 2.18 6.48
CA LEU A 7 1.16 3.49 6.90
C LEU A 7 -0.36 3.43 6.98
N ALA A 8 -0.90 3.47 8.20
CA ALA A 8 -2.32 3.37 8.45
C ALA A 8 -2.89 4.70 8.96
N ALA A 9 -3.93 5.23 8.31
CA ALA A 9 -4.61 6.45 8.72
C ALA A 9 -6.13 6.27 8.80
N ASN A 10 -6.74 6.64 9.93
CA ASN A 10 -8.17 6.50 10.18
C ASN A 10 -8.70 7.73 10.94
N PRO A 11 -8.77 8.91 10.29
CA PRO A 11 -9.12 10.15 10.96
C PRO A 11 -10.50 10.11 11.62
N LYS A 12 -10.64 10.84 12.73
CA LYS A 12 -11.81 10.78 13.63
C LYS A 12 -13.12 11.20 12.98
N ASP A 13 -13.05 12.06 11.97
CA ASP A 13 -14.16 12.61 11.20
C ASP A 13 -14.50 11.78 9.94
N THR A 14 -13.89 10.62 9.78
CA THR A 14 -14.17 9.67 8.68
C THR A 14 -14.89 8.42 9.16
N SER A 15 -15.38 7.62 8.21
CA SER A 15 -15.92 6.30 8.54
C SER A 15 -14.81 5.38 9.04
N ARG A 16 -15.09 4.61 10.10
CA ARG A 16 -14.06 3.78 10.74
C ARG A 16 -13.73 2.54 9.88
N LEU A 17 -12.48 2.44 9.45
CA LEU A 17 -11.92 1.23 8.82
C LEU A 17 -11.36 0.24 9.85
N ARG A 18 -11.30 -1.06 9.51
CA ARG A 18 -10.75 -2.12 10.36
C ARG A 18 -9.26 -2.36 10.06
N LEU A 19 -8.47 -1.29 10.12
CA LEU A 19 -7.04 -1.30 9.80
C LEU A 19 -6.24 -2.27 10.70
N ASP A 20 -6.71 -2.49 11.93
CA ASP A 20 -6.15 -3.48 12.85
C ASP A 20 -6.26 -4.91 12.32
N GLN A 21 -7.35 -5.24 11.62
CA GLN A 21 -7.56 -6.57 11.05
C GLN A 21 -6.68 -6.79 9.83
N GLU A 22 -6.52 -5.75 9.00
CA GLU A 22 -5.60 -5.77 7.87
C GLU A 22 -4.16 -6.01 8.34
N LEU A 23 -3.67 -5.16 9.26
CA LEU A 23 -2.31 -5.24 9.78
C LEU A 23 -2.03 -6.60 10.42
N ARG A 24 -2.94 -7.10 11.26
CA ARG A 24 -2.82 -8.44 11.84
C ARG A 24 -2.76 -9.53 10.78
N GLY A 25 -3.62 -9.45 9.75
CA GLY A 25 -3.63 -10.44 8.68
C GLY A 25 -2.31 -10.48 7.91
N ILE A 26 -1.78 -9.30 7.55
CA ILE A 26 -0.50 -9.16 6.86
C ILE A 26 0.63 -9.72 7.72
N GLU A 27 0.71 -9.31 8.99
CA GLU A 27 1.77 -9.74 9.91
C GLU A 27 1.72 -11.26 10.14
N GLU A 28 0.53 -11.84 10.30
CA GLU A 28 0.35 -13.28 10.45
C GLU A 28 0.79 -14.05 9.20
N GLY A 29 0.44 -13.55 8.01
CA GLY A 29 0.85 -14.11 6.73
C GLY A 29 2.36 -14.17 6.58
N LEU A 30 3.02 -13.01 6.78
CA LEU A 30 4.47 -12.88 6.72
C LEU A 30 5.17 -13.75 7.77
N ARG A 31 4.65 -13.83 9.00
CA ARG A 31 5.25 -14.64 10.08
C ARG A 31 5.21 -16.14 9.79
N ARG A 32 4.17 -16.62 9.10
CA ARG A 32 4.00 -18.04 8.73
C ARG A 32 4.70 -18.40 7.43
N ALA A 33 5.17 -17.39 6.70
CA ALA A 33 5.70 -17.57 5.36
C ALA A 33 7.03 -18.36 5.35
N GLN A 34 7.27 -19.06 4.25
CA GLN A 34 8.48 -19.86 4.05
C GLN A 34 9.74 -18.98 4.13
N HIS A 35 9.67 -17.76 3.58
CA HIS A 35 10.77 -16.79 3.53
C HIS A 35 10.62 -15.68 4.58
N ARG A 36 10.00 -15.96 5.73
CA ARG A 36 9.73 -14.96 6.78
C ARG A 36 10.98 -14.16 7.22
N ASP A 37 12.15 -14.82 7.25
CA ASP A 37 13.41 -14.21 7.71
C ASP A 37 14.01 -13.26 6.65
N GLU A 38 13.43 -13.21 5.45
CA GLU A 38 13.79 -12.26 4.39
C GLU A 38 13.05 -10.92 4.52
N PHE A 39 12.00 -10.85 5.34
CA PHE A 39 11.17 -9.65 5.51
C PHE A 39 11.30 -9.04 6.91
N ALA A 40 11.37 -7.71 6.95
CA ALA A 40 11.16 -6.92 8.17
C ALA A 40 9.85 -6.15 8.05
N PHE A 41 9.02 -6.22 9.09
CA PHE A 41 7.71 -5.57 9.12
C PHE A 41 7.76 -4.36 10.06
N ALA A 42 7.42 -3.19 9.54
CA ALA A 42 7.27 -1.96 10.31
C ALA A 42 5.90 -1.35 10.03
N GLN A 43 5.28 -0.75 11.06
CA GLN A 43 4.00 -0.07 10.92
C GLN A 43 4.01 1.29 11.61
N ARG A 44 3.23 2.22 11.08
CA ARG A 44 2.87 3.49 11.72
C ARG A 44 1.35 3.65 11.63
N LEU A 45 0.74 3.94 12.77
CA LEU A 45 -0.70 4.19 12.90
C LEU A 45 -0.95 5.69 13.05
N ALA A 46 -2.18 6.13 12.80
CA ALA A 46 -2.59 7.52 12.90
C ALA A 46 -1.63 8.45 12.12
N VAL A 47 -1.26 8.02 10.91
CA VAL A 47 -0.19 8.66 10.14
C VAL A 47 -0.62 10.05 9.71
N ARG A 48 0.21 11.06 10.05
CA ARG A 48 0.14 12.40 9.48
C ARG A 48 1.15 12.55 8.34
N PRO A 49 1.01 13.55 7.45
CA PRO A 49 1.93 13.70 6.31
C PRO A 49 3.42 13.78 6.70
N ARG A 50 3.75 14.41 7.83
CA ARG A 50 5.14 14.47 8.32
C ARG A 50 5.67 13.15 8.86
N ASP A 51 4.78 12.27 9.33
CA ASP A 51 5.17 10.97 9.85
C ASP A 51 5.56 10.02 8.71
N ILE A 52 4.99 10.22 7.50
CA ILE A 52 5.41 9.52 6.29
C ILE A 52 6.91 9.75 6.06
N GLN A 53 7.35 11.02 5.99
CA GLN A 53 8.75 11.37 5.73
C GLN A 53 9.70 10.77 6.78
N ARG A 54 9.33 10.88 8.06
CA ARG A 54 10.11 10.31 9.17
C ARG A 54 10.21 8.81 9.06
N ALA A 55 9.09 8.12 8.82
CA ALA A 55 9.08 6.67 8.70
C ALA A 55 9.90 6.19 7.50
N MET A 56 9.87 6.88 6.37
CA MET A 56 10.70 6.56 5.20
C MET A 56 12.20 6.67 5.52
N LEU A 57 12.61 7.72 6.24
CA LEU A 57 14.01 7.93 6.65
C LEU A 57 14.47 6.94 7.73
N GLU A 58 13.63 6.65 8.72
CA GLU A 58 13.93 5.74 9.83
C GLU A 58 13.98 4.28 9.38
N GLU A 59 13.04 3.89 8.52
CA GLU A 59 12.84 2.49 8.16
C GLU A 59 13.59 2.10 6.90
N THR A 60 13.84 3.04 5.97
CA THR A 60 14.41 2.77 4.64
C THR A 60 13.71 1.59 3.94
N PRO A 61 12.38 1.65 3.74
CA PRO A 61 11.62 0.51 3.23
C PRO A 61 11.77 0.33 1.72
N GLN A 62 11.70 -0.92 1.26
CA GLN A 62 11.63 -1.25 -0.16
C GLN A 62 10.18 -1.41 -0.65
N ILE A 63 9.25 -1.74 0.26
CA ILE A 63 7.81 -1.82 0.01
C ILE A 63 7.09 -0.87 0.96
N VAL A 64 6.21 -0.03 0.42
CA VAL A 64 5.32 0.83 1.22
C VAL A 64 3.87 0.48 0.96
N HIS A 65 3.08 0.37 2.02
CA HIS A 65 1.65 0.14 1.95
C HIS A 65 0.93 1.27 2.66
N PHE A 66 0.03 1.94 1.97
CA PHE A 66 -0.94 2.83 2.59
C PHE A 66 -2.26 2.10 2.79
N SER A 67 -2.80 2.16 3.99
CA SER A 67 -4.15 1.70 4.29
C SER A 67 -4.97 2.82 4.94
N GLY A 68 -6.08 3.18 4.32
CA GLY A 68 -6.90 4.31 4.73
C GLY A 68 -7.89 4.74 3.67
N HIS A 69 -8.43 5.94 3.84
CA HIS A 69 -9.39 6.51 2.87
C HIS A 69 -8.69 7.15 1.67
N GLY A 70 -9.41 7.22 0.56
CA GLY A 70 -9.03 7.95 -0.63
C GLY A 70 -10.23 8.65 -1.25
N GLU A 71 -10.00 9.86 -1.76
CA GLU A 71 -11.02 10.78 -2.30
C GLU A 71 -10.76 11.04 -3.79
N GLY A 72 -10.39 9.99 -4.52
CA GLY A 72 -10.08 10.07 -5.96
C GLY A 72 -9.00 11.12 -6.24
N ALA A 73 -9.26 12.03 -7.18
CA ALA A 73 -8.28 13.05 -7.58
C ALA A 73 -7.86 14.01 -6.44
N GLU A 74 -8.65 14.13 -5.37
CA GLU A 74 -8.30 15.00 -4.24
C GLU A 74 -7.13 14.45 -3.40
N GLY A 75 -6.94 13.13 -3.40
CA GLY A 75 -5.80 12.49 -2.74
C GLY A 75 -6.15 11.37 -1.77
N LEU A 76 -5.15 11.00 -0.98
CA LEU A 76 -5.29 10.06 0.13
C LEU A 76 -5.50 10.83 1.43
N VAL A 77 -6.26 10.24 2.35
CA VAL A 77 -6.64 10.90 3.60
C VAL A 77 -5.72 10.43 4.73
N PHE A 78 -5.03 11.38 5.34
CA PHE A 78 -4.18 11.22 6.50
C PHE A 78 -4.75 11.96 7.70
N GLU A 79 -4.11 11.84 8.87
CA GLU A 79 -4.45 12.66 10.02
C GLU A 79 -3.72 14.01 10.00
N ASP A 80 -4.36 15.02 10.59
CA ASP A 80 -3.70 16.24 11.05
C ASP A 80 -3.27 16.16 12.53
N GLU A 81 -2.83 17.27 13.11
CA GLU A 81 -2.41 17.33 14.50
C GLU A 81 -3.52 17.11 15.53
N THR A 82 -4.77 17.23 15.09
CA THR A 82 -5.97 17.04 15.90
C THR A 82 -6.59 15.65 15.70
N GLY A 83 -6.06 14.87 14.75
CA GLY A 83 -6.59 13.58 14.31
C GLY A 83 -7.78 13.70 13.37
N GLN A 84 -7.96 14.87 12.72
CA GLN A 84 -8.96 15.09 11.68
C GLN A 84 -8.38 14.80 10.30
N ALA A 85 -9.26 14.64 9.31
CA ALA A 85 -8.89 14.33 7.95
C ALA A 85 -8.03 15.42 7.32
N LYS A 86 -6.94 14.99 6.69
CA LYS A 86 -6.05 15.83 5.91
C LYS A 86 -5.70 15.15 4.60
N LEU A 87 -6.10 15.78 3.51
CA LEU A 87 -5.77 15.30 2.16
C LEU A 87 -4.29 15.52 1.84
N VAL A 88 -3.71 14.52 1.17
CA VAL A 88 -2.40 14.59 0.52
C VAL A 88 -2.57 14.18 -0.93
N SER A 89 -2.23 15.11 -1.84
CA SER A 89 -2.40 14.91 -3.28
C SER A 89 -1.46 13.84 -3.85
N GLY A 90 -1.82 13.30 -5.02
CA GLY A 90 -0.96 12.40 -5.80
C GLY A 90 0.41 13.03 -6.05
N ALA A 91 0.44 14.28 -6.51
CA ALA A 91 1.69 14.96 -6.83
C ALA A 91 2.62 15.10 -5.61
N ALA A 92 2.06 15.33 -4.42
CA ALA A 92 2.86 15.39 -3.19
C ALA A 92 3.46 14.02 -2.84
N LEU A 93 2.71 12.94 -3.01
CA LEU A 93 3.20 11.57 -2.80
C LEU A 93 4.22 11.16 -3.86
N ALA A 94 3.97 11.45 -5.13
CA ALA A 94 4.87 11.16 -6.24
C ALA A 94 6.22 11.86 -6.05
N ASN A 95 6.22 13.15 -5.69
CA ASN A 95 7.45 13.88 -5.36
C ASN A 95 8.22 13.26 -4.19
N LEU A 96 7.53 12.74 -3.18
CA LEU A 96 8.18 12.04 -2.08
C LEU A 96 8.80 10.73 -2.56
N PHE A 97 8.02 9.88 -3.24
CA PHE A 97 8.49 8.59 -3.73
C PHE A 97 9.61 8.72 -4.77
N ALA A 98 9.65 9.79 -5.55
CA ALA A 98 10.75 10.09 -6.46
C ALA A 98 12.12 10.10 -5.75
N LEU A 99 12.18 10.63 -4.53
CA LEU A 99 13.41 10.68 -3.73
C LEU A 99 13.82 9.29 -3.24
N PHE A 100 12.86 8.49 -2.77
CA PHE A 100 13.14 7.19 -2.13
C PHE A 100 13.18 6.02 -3.12
N ALA A 101 12.72 6.21 -4.36
CA ALA A 101 12.78 5.20 -5.42
C ALA A 101 13.98 5.41 -6.37
N ASP A 102 14.76 6.46 -6.18
CA ASP A 102 15.94 6.74 -7.01
C ASP A 102 16.94 5.57 -6.93
N PRO A 103 17.42 5.02 -8.06
CA PRO A 103 18.42 3.96 -8.07
C PRO A 103 19.75 4.29 -7.34
N VAL A 104 20.04 5.56 -7.05
CA VAL A 104 21.20 5.93 -6.22
C VAL A 104 21.01 5.64 -4.73
N GLU A 105 19.77 5.48 -4.27
CA GLU A 105 19.48 5.10 -2.90
C GLU A 105 19.90 3.64 -2.64
N PRO A 106 20.39 3.31 -1.43
CA PRO A 106 20.88 1.96 -1.12
C PRO A 106 19.76 0.90 -1.09
N ASN A 107 18.54 1.33 -0.76
CA ASN A 107 17.35 0.48 -0.65
C ASN A 107 16.17 1.19 -1.32
N PRO A 108 16.17 1.31 -2.65
CA PRO A 108 15.15 2.08 -3.35
C PRO A 108 13.77 1.41 -3.17
N VAL A 109 12.76 2.23 -2.92
CA VAL A 109 11.36 1.80 -2.93
C VAL A 109 11.05 1.27 -4.32
N HIS A 110 10.69 0.00 -4.41
CA HIS A 110 10.33 -0.61 -5.68
C HIS A 110 8.86 -1.03 -5.77
N CYS A 111 8.12 -1.02 -4.65
CA CYS A 111 6.71 -1.35 -4.63
C CYS A 111 5.92 -0.45 -3.68
N VAL A 112 4.82 0.10 -4.17
CA VAL A 112 3.84 0.86 -3.38
C VAL A 112 2.46 0.23 -3.54
N VAL A 113 1.75 0.04 -2.43
CA VAL A 113 0.36 -0.45 -2.41
C VAL A 113 -0.52 0.62 -1.79
N LEU A 114 -1.45 1.18 -2.57
CA LEU A 114 -2.40 2.19 -2.11
C LEU A 114 -3.76 1.55 -1.87
N ASN A 115 -3.97 1.00 -0.67
CA ASN A 115 -5.23 0.37 -0.27
C ASN A 115 -6.21 1.42 0.27
N GLY A 116 -6.75 2.23 -0.65
CA GLY A 116 -7.75 3.25 -0.38
C GLY A 116 -8.62 3.50 -1.61
N CYS A 117 -9.87 3.92 -1.40
CA CYS A 117 -10.83 4.10 -2.49
C CYS A 117 -10.32 5.05 -3.57
N TYR A 118 -10.52 4.70 -4.84
CA TYR A 118 -10.15 5.53 -6.00
C TYR A 118 -8.67 5.94 -6.06
N SER A 119 -7.78 5.21 -5.37
CA SER A 119 -6.35 5.51 -5.31
C SER A 119 -5.56 5.28 -6.61
N ALA A 120 -6.20 4.77 -7.68
CA ALA A 120 -5.57 4.55 -8.97
C ALA A 120 -4.98 5.85 -9.58
N VAL A 121 -5.60 7.00 -9.33
CA VAL A 121 -5.09 8.31 -9.79
C VAL A 121 -3.73 8.60 -9.18
N GLN A 122 -3.57 8.38 -7.87
CA GLN A 122 -2.28 8.54 -7.19
C GLN A 122 -1.29 7.46 -7.63
N ALA A 123 -1.78 6.25 -7.91
CA ALA A 123 -0.93 5.16 -8.37
C ALA A 123 -0.26 5.50 -9.71
N GLU A 124 -0.98 6.13 -10.64
CA GLU A 124 -0.43 6.58 -11.93
C GLU A 124 0.71 7.58 -11.75
N GLU A 125 0.53 8.59 -10.89
CA GLU A 125 1.57 9.60 -10.61
C GLU A 125 2.79 8.99 -9.91
N ILE A 126 2.60 8.09 -8.93
CA ILE A 126 3.72 7.45 -8.22
C ILE A 126 4.45 6.47 -9.15
N ALA A 127 3.74 5.82 -10.07
CA ALA A 127 4.33 4.87 -11.01
C ALA A 127 5.30 5.53 -12.00
N GLU A 128 5.31 6.86 -12.11
CA GLU A 128 6.36 7.58 -12.84
C GLU A 128 7.75 7.36 -12.21
N HIS A 129 7.82 7.01 -10.93
CA HIS A 129 9.08 6.84 -10.19
C HIS A 129 9.27 5.43 -9.64
N VAL A 130 8.19 4.77 -9.22
CA VAL A 130 8.22 3.45 -8.58
C VAL A 130 7.90 2.35 -9.60
N PRO A 131 8.71 1.29 -9.72
CA PRO A 131 8.47 0.17 -10.64
C PRO A 131 7.08 -0.47 -10.55
N TYR A 132 6.59 -0.72 -9.33
CA TYR A 132 5.32 -1.39 -9.09
C TYR A 132 4.42 -0.56 -8.19
N VAL A 133 3.24 -0.16 -8.69
CA VAL A 133 2.27 0.57 -7.88
C VAL A 133 0.90 -0.07 -8.01
N VAL A 134 0.31 -0.44 -6.88
CA VAL A 134 -1.08 -0.92 -6.80
C VAL A 134 -1.97 0.24 -6.37
N GLY A 135 -3.09 0.42 -7.06
CA GLY A 135 -4.15 1.35 -6.67
C GLY A 135 -5.54 0.75 -6.88
N MET A 136 -6.57 1.47 -6.42
CA MET A 136 -7.96 1.06 -6.53
C MET A 136 -8.69 1.95 -7.53
N THR A 137 -9.34 1.36 -8.53
CA THR A 137 -10.05 2.11 -9.58
C THR A 137 -11.40 2.69 -9.13
N LYS A 138 -11.95 2.16 -8.03
CA LYS A 138 -13.24 2.54 -7.48
C LYS A 138 -13.26 2.36 -5.96
N ALA A 139 -14.41 2.62 -5.35
CA ALA A 139 -14.64 2.28 -3.95
C ALA A 139 -14.42 0.77 -3.72
N VAL A 140 -13.75 0.43 -2.62
CA VAL A 140 -13.48 -0.95 -2.19
C VAL A 140 -14.04 -1.14 -0.79
N GLY A 141 -14.76 -2.23 -0.57
CA GLY A 141 -15.23 -2.59 0.76
C GLY A 141 -14.07 -3.00 1.66
N ASP A 142 -14.15 -2.62 2.94
CA ASP A 142 -13.10 -2.89 3.93
C ASP A 142 -12.70 -4.38 4.03
N THR A 143 -13.65 -5.32 3.95
CA THR A 143 -13.28 -6.75 3.86
C THR A 143 -12.50 -7.07 2.57
N ALA A 144 -12.90 -6.55 1.41
CA ALA A 144 -12.19 -6.83 0.16
C ALA A 144 -10.77 -6.24 0.18
N ALA A 145 -10.59 -5.05 0.76
CA ALA A 145 -9.28 -4.45 0.98
C ALA A 145 -8.38 -5.33 1.86
N ILE A 146 -8.91 -5.87 2.97
CA ILE A 146 -8.19 -6.78 3.86
C ILE A 146 -7.78 -8.07 3.12
N GLU A 147 -8.71 -8.73 2.43
CA GLU A 147 -8.45 -10.00 1.72
C GLU A 147 -7.40 -9.82 0.62
N PHE A 148 -7.45 -8.69 -0.10
CA PHE A 148 -6.43 -8.33 -1.07
C PHE A 148 -5.05 -8.24 -0.42
N ALA A 149 -4.93 -7.46 0.65
CA ALA A 149 -3.65 -7.22 1.32
C ALA A 149 -3.06 -8.51 1.88
N VAL A 150 -3.88 -9.33 2.56
CA VAL A 150 -3.44 -10.64 3.09
C VAL A 150 -2.95 -11.54 1.96
N GLY A 151 -3.74 -11.73 0.90
CA GLY A 151 -3.34 -12.57 -0.23
C GLY A 151 -2.10 -12.06 -0.96
N PHE A 152 -1.92 -10.74 -1.04
CA PHE A 152 -0.73 -10.11 -1.62
C PHE A 152 0.53 -10.45 -0.80
N TYR A 153 0.50 -10.21 0.51
CA TYR A 153 1.67 -10.44 1.36
C TYR A 153 1.94 -11.93 1.64
N ASP A 154 0.92 -12.79 1.62
CA ASP A 154 1.11 -14.24 1.65
C ASP A 154 1.93 -14.72 0.45
N ALA A 155 1.63 -14.21 -0.75
CA ALA A 155 2.41 -14.53 -1.95
C ALA A 155 3.84 -14.00 -1.87
N LEU A 156 4.03 -12.75 -1.43
CA LEU A 156 5.38 -12.19 -1.29
C LEU A 156 6.21 -12.97 -0.27
N GLY A 157 5.64 -13.28 0.90
CA GLY A 157 6.29 -14.11 1.92
C GLY A 157 6.60 -15.53 1.43
N ALA A 158 5.84 -16.04 0.47
CA ALA A 158 6.10 -17.31 -0.21
C ALA A 158 7.14 -17.21 -1.34
N GLY A 159 7.86 -16.08 -1.47
CA GLY A 159 8.92 -15.89 -2.45
C GLY A 159 8.41 -15.65 -3.88
N ARG A 160 7.15 -15.21 -4.03
CA ARG A 160 6.57 -14.92 -5.35
C ARG A 160 6.82 -13.47 -5.77
N THR A 161 6.75 -13.21 -7.08
CA THR A 161 6.92 -11.86 -7.63
C THR A 161 5.75 -10.94 -7.29
N VAL A 162 5.94 -9.63 -7.42
CA VAL A 162 4.89 -8.62 -7.18
C VAL A 162 3.67 -8.84 -8.07
N GLU A 163 3.86 -9.21 -9.34
CA GLU A 163 2.77 -9.48 -10.28
C GLU A 163 1.97 -10.71 -9.88
N PHE A 164 2.63 -11.75 -9.38
CA PHE A 164 1.94 -12.92 -8.84
C PHE A 164 1.20 -12.57 -7.56
N ALA A 165 1.84 -11.82 -6.66
CA ALA A 165 1.24 -11.37 -5.41
C ALA A 165 -0.02 -10.53 -5.65
N PHE A 166 0.03 -9.61 -6.61
CA PHE A 166 -1.13 -8.85 -7.07
C PHE A 166 -2.27 -9.77 -7.52
N LYS A 167 -1.97 -10.74 -8.40
CA LYS A 167 -2.98 -11.70 -8.88
C LYS A 167 -3.55 -12.56 -7.76
N LEU A 168 -2.72 -12.96 -6.79
CA LEU A 168 -3.18 -13.74 -5.64
C LEU A 168 -4.08 -12.91 -4.72
N GLY A 169 -3.74 -11.64 -4.47
CA GLY A 169 -4.61 -10.71 -3.74
C GLY A 169 -5.98 -10.55 -4.41
N CYS A 170 -6.03 -10.35 -5.73
CA CYS A 170 -7.30 -10.29 -6.47
C CYS A 170 -8.08 -11.62 -6.39
N ALA A 171 -7.38 -12.76 -6.44
CA ALA A 171 -8.00 -14.06 -6.28
C ALA A 171 -8.55 -14.27 -4.85
N ALA A 172 -7.87 -13.77 -3.82
CA ALA A 172 -8.31 -13.82 -2.43
C ALA A 172 -9.64 -13.07 -2.24
N ILE A 173 -9.80 -11.89 -2.86
CA ILE A 173 -11.09 -11.17 -2.89
C ILE A 173 -12.21 -12.08 -3.46
N ASN A 174 -11.95 -12.74 -4.59
CA ASN A 174 -12.94 -13.64 -5.21
C ASN A 174 -13.28 -14.84 -4.32
N LEU A 175 -12.27 -15.46 -3.69
CA LEU A 175 -12.45 -16.60 -2.80
C LEU A 175 -13.26 -16.23 -1.54
N ALA A 176 -13.15 -14.99 -1.08
CA ALA A 176 -13.97 -14.43 -0.01
C ALA A 176 -15.41 -14.06 -0.44
N GLY A 177 -15.77 -14.33 -1.70
CA GLY A 177 -17.11 -14.06 -2.24
C GLY A 177 -17.39 -12.57 -2.45
N LYS A 178 -16.36 -11.77 -2.68
CA LYS A 178 -16.45 -10.31 -2.84
C LYS A 178 -16.36 -9.91 -4.33
N PRO A 179 -17.27 -9.06 -4.84
CA PRO A 179 -17.28 -8.66 -6.26
C PRO A 179 -16.14 -7.69 -6.66
N GLU A 180 -15.35 -7.21 -5.71
CA GLU A 180 -14.37 -6.14 -5.90
C GLU A 180 -13.01 -6.63 -6.44
N SER A 181 -12.87 -7.88 -6.89
CA SER A 181 -11.58 -8.44 -7.34
C SER A 181 -10.95 -7.75 -8.57
N ALA A 182 -11.77 -7.04 -9.35
CA ALA A 182 -11.32 -6.22 -10.47
C ALA A 182 -11.03 -4.75 -10.07
N THR A 183 -11.17 -4.39 -8.79
CA THR A 183 -10.94 -3.04 -8.28
C THR A 183 -9.45 -2.71 -8.15
N PRO A 184 -8.60 -3.59 -7.59
CA PRO A 184 -7.16 -3.37 -7.58
C PRO A 184 -6.61 -3.42 -8.99
N VAL A 185 -5.73 -2.47 -9.31
CA VAL A 185 -4.94 -2.44 -10.54
C VAL A 185 -3.46 -2.36 -10.18
N LEU A 186 -2.62 -3.03 -10.96
CA LEU A 186 -1.18 -2.95 -10.85
C LEU A 186 -0.65 -2.18 -12.05
N ILE A 187 0.04 -1.09 -11.79
CA ILE A 187 0.81 -0.32 -12.76
C ILE A 187 2.26 -0.78 -12.64
N ASN A 188 2.78 -1.34 -13.74
CA ASN A 188 4.16 -1.82 -13.82
C ASN A 188 4.92 -1.05 -14.91
N LYS A 189 5.84 -0.18 -14.52
CA LYS A 189 6.64 0.63 -15.45
C LYS A 189 7.65 -0.21 -16.25
N GLN A 190 7.97 -1.42 -15.79
CA GLN A 190 8.91 -2.33 -16.45
C GLN A 190 8.24 -3.24 -17.48
N ALA A 191 6.91 -3.27 -17.55
CA ALA A 191 6.19 -4.01 -18.58
C ALA A 191 6.22 -3.23 -19.91
N PRO A 192 6.57 -3.86 -21.05
CA PRO A 192 6.39 -3.20 -22.34
C PRO A 192 4.91 -2.84 -22.54
N PRO A 193 4.60 -1.74 -23.26
CA PRO A 193 3.21 -1.40 -23.57
C PRO A 193 2.55 -2.58 -24.30
N ALA A 194 1.36 -2.93 -23.83
CA ALA A 194 0.53 -4.00 -24.39
C ALA A 194 0.04 -3.69 -25.81
#